data_AF-A0A810JZF6-F1
#
_entry.id   AF-A0A810JZF6-F1
#
_cell.length_a   1.000
_cell.length_b   1.000
_cell.length_c   1.000
_cell.angle_alpha   90.00
_cell.angle_beta   90.00
_cell.angle_gamma   90.00
#
_symmetry.space_group_name_H-M   'P 1'
#
loop_
_entity.id
_entity.type
_entity.pdbx_description
1 polymer ?
#
loop_
_entity_poly.entity_id
_entity_poly.type
_entity_poly.pdbx_seq_one_letter_code
_entity_poly.pdbx_strand_id
1 'polypeptide(L)'
;SCVANHRCQFRDMNVAFSIKAETKEECSEECIDESTNSIRLDTSKCVLCGRCIRACEEVAGQSAIIFGNRAKHMRIQPTFGQTLQDTSCIKCGQCTLYCPVGAITEKSQVKAALDILSNKGKKISVVQVAPAVRVALSEAFGYKEGSVTTG
;
A
#
# COMPACT_ATOMS: atom_id res chain seq x y z
N SER A 1 -0.94 8.31 12.33
CA SER A 1 0.16 8.66 11.41
C SER A 1 -0.01 7.90 10.09
N CYS A 2 0.40 8.47 8.95
CA CYS A 2 0.23 7.85 7.63
C CYS A 2 1.52 7.13 7.18
N VAL A 3 1.41 5.89 6.69
CA VAL A 3 2.57 5.08 6.23
C VAL A 3 3.26 5.73 5.02
N ALA A 4 2.49 6.31 4.10
CA ALA A 4 3.03 6.92 2.89
C ALA A 4 3.61 8.33 3.12
N ASN A 5 3.73 8.81 4.37
CA ASN A 5 4.08 10.21 4.66
C ASN A 5 5.31 10.68 3.88
N HIS A 6 6.42 9.95 3.91
CA HIS A 6 7.68 10.37 3.26
C HIS A 6 7.74 10.18 1.74
N ARG A 7 6.68 9.64 1.12
CA ARG A 7 6.60 9.38 -0.34
C ARG A 7 5.28 9.85 -0.97
N CYS A 8 4.49 10.65 -0.25
CA CYS A 8 3.13 11.02 -0.65
C CYS A 8 3.14 12.16 -1.67
N GLN A 9 2.93 11.83 -2.95
CA GLN A 9 2.92 12.81 -4.03
C GLN A 9 1.82 13.87 -3.85
N PHE A 10 0.66 13.51 -3.28
CA PHE A 10 -0.42 14.47 -3.02
C PHE A 10 -0.01 15.53 -2.00
N ARG A 11 0.70 15.12 -0.94
CA ARG A 11 1.23 16.07 0.05
C ARG A 11 2.26 16.98 -0.58
N ASP A 12 3.19 16.41 -1.35
CA ASP A 12 4.27 17.15 -1.98
C ASP A 12 3.71 18.17 -3.01
N MET A 13 2.66 17.80 -3.75
CA MET A 13 1.92 18.72 -4.63
C MET A 13 1.24 19.85 -3.84
N ASN A 14 0.54 19.56 -2.74
CA ASN A 14 -0.11 20.60 -1.94
C ASN A 14 0.89 21.61 -1.39
N VAL A 15 2.07 21.14 -0.97
CA VAL A 15 3.17 22.02 -0.54
C VAL A 15 3.69 22.85 -1.71
N ALA A 16 3.96 22.23 -2.87
CA ALA A 16 4.49 22.91 -4.05
C ALA A 16 3.56 24.02 -4.57
N PHE A 17 2.25 23.79 -4.55
CA PHE A 17 1.25 24.75 -5.03
C PHE A 17 0.63 25.62 -3.93
N SER A 18 1.13 25.54 -2.68
CA SER A 18 0.59 26.28 -1.53
C SER A 18 -0.92 26.07 -1.32
N ILE A 19 -1.43 24.88 -1.63
CA ILE A 19 -2.84 24.52 -1.47
C ILE A 19 -3.09 24.11 -0.02
N LYS A 20 -4.04 24.77 0.64
CA LYS A 20 -4.56 24.34 1.94
C LYS A 20 -5.68 23.34 1.71
N ALA A 21 -5.57 22.16 2.30
CA ALA A 21 -6.63 21.17 2.26
C ALA A 21 -7.81 21.64 3.12
N GLU A 22 -9.01 21.67 2.53
CA GLU A 22 -10.25 21.72 3.30
C GLU A 22 -10.53 20.32 3.88
N THR A 23 -11.10 20.27 5.08
CA THR A 23 -11.39 19.01 5.78
C THR A 23 -12.30 18.12 4.94
N LYS A 24 -11.79 16.92 4.60
CA LYS A 24 -12.57 15.86 3.95
C LYS A 24 -13.59 15.32 4.96
N GLU A 25 -14.82 15.05 4.50
CA GLU A 25 -15.82 14.30 5.27
C GLU A 25 -15.21 12.98 5.78
N GLU A 26 -15.48 12.65 7.05
CA GLU A 26 -15.01 11.41 7.66
C GLU A 26 -15.55 10.21 6.89
N CYS A 27 -14.63 9.33 6.48
CA CYS A 27 -14.98 8.06 5.85
C CYS A 27 -15.37 7.06 6.94
N SER A 28 -16.49 6.35 6.76
CA SER A 28 -16.94 5.30 7.68
C SER A 28 -15.96 4.11 7.74
N GLU A 29 -16.12 3.20 8.71
CA GLU A 29 -15.30 1.99 8.85
C GLU A 29 -15.31 1.10 7.59
N GLU A 30 -16.37 1.17 6.77
CA GLU A 30 -16.49 0.47 5.47
C GLU A 30 -15.43 0.90 4.44
N CYS A 31 -14.66 1.95 4.72
CA CYS A 31 -13.63 2.45 3.83
C CYS A 31 -12.33 1.65 3.88
N ILE A 32 -12.17 0.74 4.85
CA ILE A 32 -10.95 -0.04 5.07
C ILE A 32 -11.21 -1.52 4.77
N ASP A 33 -10.38 -2.10 3.91
CA ASP A 33 -10.33 -3.53 3.64
C ASP A 33 -8.96 -4.11 4.04
N GLU A 34 -8.99 -5.02 5.02
CA GLU A 34 -7.84 -5.79 5.52
C GLU A 34 -8.05 -7.30 5.41
N SER A 35 -8.96 -7.73 4.54
CA SER A 35 -9.33 -9.14 4.33
C SER A 35 -8.14 -10.00 3.91
N THR A 36 -7.17 -9.40 3.21
CA THR A 36 -5.94 -10.09 2.81
C THR A 36 -4.83 -9.95 3.87
N ASN A 37 -3.88 -10.90 3.85
CA ASN A 37 -2.70 -10.84 4.71
C ASN A 37 -1.56 -9.96 4.16
N SER A 38 -1.68 -9.49 2.92
CA SER A 38 -0.60 -8.81 2.19
C SER A 38 -0.91 -7.35 1.91
N ILE A 39 -2.16 -7.02 1.62
CA ILE A 39 -2.59 -5.70 1.16
C ILE A 39 -3.65 -5.15 2.13
N ARG A 40 -3.48 -3.88 2.50
CA ARG A 40 -4.46 -3.04 3.19
C ARG A 40 -4.93 -1.94 2.23
N LEU A 41 -6.23 -1.87 2.02
CA LEU A 41 -6.88 -0.84 1.23
C LEU A 41 -7.61 0.12 2.18
N ASP A 42 -7.34 1.41 2.07
CA ASP A 42 -7.96 2.49 2.83
C ASP A 42 -8.43 3.58 1.86
N THR A 43 -9.71 3.51 1.50
CA THR A 43 -10.33 4.37 0.49
C THR A 43 -10.49 5.82 0.98
N SER A 44 -10.41 6.07 2.29
CA SER A 44 -10.46 7.42 2.87
C SER A 44 -9.30 8.30 2.38
N LYS A 45 -8.14 7.69 2.12
CA LYS A 45 -6.93 8.35 1.63
C LYS A 45 -6.84 8.40 0.10
N CYS A 46 -7.81 7.81 -0.60
CA CYS A 46 -7.81 7.76 -2.06
C CYS A 46 -8.13 9.12 -2.68
N VAL A 47 -7.44 9.43 -3.78
CA VAL A 47 -7.61 10.64 -4.60
C VAL A 47 -8.17 10.31 -5.99
N LEU A 48 -8.68 9.09 -6.19
CA LEU A 48 -9.33 8.62 -7.44
C LEU A 48 -8.48 8.73 -8.71
N CYS A 49 -7.15 8.68 -8.59
CA CYS A 49 -6.25 8.79 -9.76
C CYS A 49 -6.26 7.60 -10.73
N GLY A 50 -6.85 6.45 -10.35
CA GLY A 50 -6.96 5.26 -11.22
C GLY A 50 -5.66 4.48 -11.47
N ARG A 51 -4.50 4.94 -10.98
CA ARG A 51 -3.19 4.27 -11.20
C ARG A 51 -3.17 2.82 -10.71
N CYS A 52 -3.79 2.54 -9.57
CA CYS A 52 -3.87 1.19 -9.02
C CYS A 52 -4.73 0.24 -9.87
N ILE A 53 -5.80 0.74 -10.50
CA ILE A 53 -6.69 -0.04 -11.35
C ILE A 53 -5.93 -0.45 -12.62
N ARG A 54 -5.29 0.53 -13.30
CA ARG A 54 -4.46 0.25 -14.48
C ARG A 54 -3.31 -0.69 -14.16
N ALA A 55 -2.61 -0.49 -13.04
CA ALA A 55 -1.54 -1.40 -12.64
C ALA A 55 -2.04 -2.84 -12.39
N CYS A 56 -3.24 -2.99 -11.83
CA CYS A 56 -3.85 -4.32 -11.64
C CYS A 56 -4.12 -4.98 -12.99
N GLU A 57 -4.71 -4.24 -13.93
CA GLU A 57 -5.15 -4.76 -15.23
C GLU A 57 -3.97 -4.99 -16.19
N GLU A 58 -3.14 -3.97 -16.40
CA GLU A 58 -2.08 -3.95 -17.42
C GLU A 58 -0.83 -4.71 -16.98
N VAL A 59 -0.47 -4.66 -15.68
CA VAL A 59 0.78 -5.27 -15.17
C VAL A 59 0.52 -6.65 -14.56
N ALA A 60 -0.50 -6.77 -13.71
CA ALA A 60 -0.80 -8.04 -13.06
C ALA A 60 -1.76 -8.94 -13.87
N GLY A 61 -2.40 -8.41 -14.92
CA GLY A 61 -3.39 -9.16 -15.71
C GLY A 61 -4.65 -9.49 -14.91
N GLN A 62 -4.96 -8.71 -13.86
CA GLN A 62 -6.10 -8.94 -12.98
C GLN A 62 -7.02 -7.72 -12.94
N SER A 63 -8.32 -7.94 -12.82
CA SER A 63 -9.31 -6.87 -12.63
C SER A 63 -9.93 -6.95 -11.24
N ALA A 64 -9.09 -6.96 -10.20
CA ALA A 64 -9.52 -7.15 -8.81
C ALA A 64 -10.01 -5.86 -8.13
N ILE A 65 -9.63 -4.69 -8.66
CA ILE A 65 -10.01 -3.36 -8.13
C ILE A 65 -10.60 -2.54 -9.27
N ILE A 66 -11.72 -1.88 -9.01
CA ILE A 66 -12.45 -1.07 -9.98
C ILE A 66 -12.88 0.27 -9.38
N PHE A 67 -13.36 1.18 -10.23
CA PHE A 67 -14.18 2.30 -9.78
C PHE A 67 -15.59 1.79 -9.48
N GLY A 68 -16.03 2.00 -8.25
CA GLY A 68 -17.38 1.75 -7.80
C GLY A 68 -18.16 3.04 -7.55
N ASN A 69 -19.48 2.89 -7.41
CA ASN A 69 -20.44 3.96 -7.18
C ASN A 69 -20.44 5.03 -8.29
N ARG A 70 -21.17 6.14 -8.07
CA ARG A 70 -21.32 7.24 -9.03
C ARG A 70 -21.27 8.59 -8.34
N ALA A 71 -20.93 9.63 -9.12
CA ALA A 71 -20.89 11.02 -8.70
C ALA A 71 -20.12 11.22 -7.39
N LYS A 72 -20.70 11.91 -6.40
CA LYS A 72 -20.07 12.19 -5.11
C LYS A 72 -19.70 10.95 -4.28
N HIS A 73 -20.23 9.78 -4.63
CA HIS A 73 -19.97 8.52 -3.92
C HIS A 73 -18.90 7.66 -4.58
N MET A 74 -18.29 8.14 -5.67
CA MET A 74 -17.29 7.39 -6.42
C MET A 74 -16.11 7.02 -5.53
N ARG A 75 -15.77 5.73 -5.51
CA ARG A 75 -14.65 5.19 -4.72
C ARG A 75 -13.96 4.09 -5.49
N ILE A 76 -12.68 3.86 -5.20
CA ILE A 76 -12.07 2.59 -5.56
C ILE A 76 -12.64 1.51 -4.64
N GLN A 77 -12.93 0.33 -5.18
CA GLN A 77 -13.38 -0.81 -4.38
C GLN A 77 -12.99 -2.12 -5.07
N PRO A 78 -12.93 -3.25 -4.34
CA PRO A 78 -12.78 -4.54 -4.98
C PRO A 78 -13.97 -4.86 -5.89
N THR A 79 -13.72 -5.68 -6.89
CA THR A 79 -14.73 -6.06 -7.91
C THR A 79 -15.94 -6.73 -7.26
N PHE A 80 -17.12 -6.50 -7.83
CA PHE A 80 -18.42 -6.98 -7.32
C PHE A 80 -18.78 -6.50 -5.90
N GLY A 81 -18.10 -5.49 -5.35
CA GLY A 81 -18.35 -5.00 -3.99
C GLY A 81 -17.99 -6.01 -2.91
N GLN A 82 -17.16 -7.01 -3.24
CA GLN A 82 -16.65 -8.01 -2.31
C GLN A 82 -15.44 -7.46 -1.53
N THR A 83 -14.90 -8.26 -0.61
CA THR A 83 -13.57 -7.99 -0.05
C THR A 83 -12.48 -8.37 -1.04
N LEU A 84 -11.31 -7.76 -0.96
CA LEU A 84 -10.18 -8.03 -1.85
C LEU A 84 -9.77 -9.52 -1.80
N GLN A 85 -9.94 -10.18 -0.66
CA GLN A 85 -9.68 -11.61 -0.49
C GLN A 85 -10.60 -12.51 -1.34
N ASP A 86 -11.82 -12.07 -1.64
CA ASP A 86 -12.82 -12.85 -2.38
C ASP A 86 -12.80 -12.57 -3.89
N THR A 87 -11.96 -11.61 -4.33
CA THR A 87 -11.79 -11.25 -5.75
C THR A 87 -10.69 -12.08 -6.44
N SER A 88 -10.42 -11.79 -7.72
CA SER A 88 -9.27 -12.34 -8.49
C SER A 88 -7.89 -11.83 -8.03
N CYS A 89 -7.79 -11.17 -6.87
CA CYS A 89 -6.55 -10.62 -6.36
C CYS A 89 -5.52 -11.72 -6.04
N ILE A 90 -4.40 -11.73 -6.77
CA ILE A 90 -3.26 -12.62 -6.51
C ILE A 90 -2.27 -12.05 -5.49
N LYS A 91 -2.57 -10.90 -4.88
CA LYS A 91 -1.78 -10.27 -3.80
C LYS A 91 -0.35 -9.89 -4.23
N CYS A 92 -0.15 -9.55 -5.50
CA CYS A 92 1.16 -9.21 -6.07
C CYS A 92 1.72 -7.85 -5.65
N GLY A 93 0.91 -6.96 -5.08
CA GLY A 93 1.35 -5.64 -4.61
C GLY A 93 1.59 -4.59 -5.70
N GLN A 94 1.28 -4.85 -6.98
CA GLN A 94 1.43 -3.81 -8.02
C GLN A 94 0.61 -2.56 -7.68
N CYS A 95 -0.61 -2.72 -7.17
CA CYS A 95 -1.44 -1.60 -6.73
C CYS A 95 -0.84 -0.81 -5.56
N THR A 96 -0.06 -1.42 -4.65
CA THR A 96 0.62 -0.70 -3.55
C THR A 96 1.81 0.12 -4.06
N LEU A 97 2.51 -0.38 -5.08
CA LEU A 97 3.65 0.30 -5.71
C LEU A 97 3.22 1.54 -6.49
N TYR A 98 2.14 1.45 -7.26
CA TYR A 98 1.65 2.55 -8.10
C TYR A 98 0.76 3.56 -7.36
N CYS A 99 0.41 3.31 -6.09
CA CYS A 99 -0.38 4.24 -5.30
C CYS A 99 0.45 5.48 -4.93
N PRO A 100 0.08 6.70 -5.38
CA PRO A 100 0.83 7.92 -5.05
C PRO A 100 0.62 8.42 -3.61
N VAL A 101 -0.31 7.81 -2.89
CA VAL A 101 -0.79 8.20 -1.55
C VAL A 101 -0.85 6.98 -0.65
N GLY A 102 -1.33 7.15 0.59
CA GLY A 102 -1.46 6.04 1.56
C GLY A 102 -2.74 5.22 1.42
N ALA A 103 -3.36 5.16 0.25
CA ALA A 103 -4.65 4.49 0.06
C ALA A 103 -4.52 2.97 -0.11
N ILE A 104 -3.43 2.49 -0.72
CA ILE A 104 -3.17 1.06 -0.85
C ILE A 104 -1.76 0.82 -0.33
N THR A 105 -1.64 0.03 0.73
CA THR A 105 -0.36 -0.24 1.41
C THR A 105 -0.20 -1.73 1.67
N GLU A 106 1.03 -2.15 1.91
CA GLU A 106 1.28 -3.49 2.46
C GLU A 106 0.74 -3.59 3.90
N LYS A 107 0.31 -4.79 4.28
CA LYS A 107 -0.10 -5.07 5.65
C LYS A 107 1.13 -5.29 6.51
N SER A 108 1.42 -4.35 7.40
CA SER A 108 2.63 -4.36 8.22
C SER A 108 2.68 -5.58 9.15
N GLN A 109 3.78 -6.33 9.07
CA GLN A 109 4.11 -7.43 9.98
C GLN A 109 5.16 -7.04 11.03
N VAL A 110 5.54 -5.77 11.10
CA VAL A 110 6.63 -5.28 11.97
C VAL A 110 6.34 -5.55 13.44
N LYS A 111 5.09 -5.34 13.89
CA LYS A 111 4.71 -5.59 15.29
C LYS A 111 4.88 -7.08 15.66
N ALA A 112 4.38 -7.98 14.82
CA ALA A 112 4.53 -9.42 15.04
C ALA A 112 6.00 -9.84 15.09
N ALA A 113 6.84 -9.28 14.21
CA ALA A 113 8.28 -9.53 14.22
C ALA A 113 8.94 -9.02 15.51
N LEU A 114 8.61 -7.81 15.97
CA LEU A 114 9.12 -7.24 17.22
C LEU A 114 8.69 -8.05 18.45
N ASP A 115 7.47 -8.57 18.47
CA ASP A 115 6.97 -9.42 19.55
C ASP A 115 7.74 -10.75 19.61
N ILE A 116 8.09 -11.34 18.46
CA ILE A 116 8.94 -12.53 18.38
C ILE A 116 10.35 -12.22 18.91
N LEU A 117 10.94 -11.10 18.51
CA LEU A 117 12.28 -10.69 18.93
C LEU A 117 12.36 -10.31 20.41
N SER A 118 11.29 -9.74 20.97
CA SER A 118 11.24 -9.30 22.37
C SER A 118 11.11 -10.45 23.36
N ASN A 119 10.73 -11.65 22.91
CA ASN A 119 10.61 -12.84 23.75
C ASN A 119 11.99 -13.40 24.13
N LYS A 120 12.63 -12.72 25.08
CA LYS A 120 13.92 -13.08 25.67
C LYS A 120 13.92 -14.53 26.18
N GLY A 121 14.57 -15.43 25.45
CA GLY A 121 15.08 -16.71 25.96
C GLY A 121 14.32 -17.99 25.62
N LYS A 122 13.23 -17.96 24.83
CA LYS A 122 12.46 -19.20 24.50
C LYS A 122 12.58 -19.68 23.06
N LYS A 123 13.13 -18.87 22.14
CA LYS A 123 13.19 -19.19 20.70
C LYS A 123 14.49 -18.68 20.08
N ILE A 124 15.08 -19.48 19.19
CA ILE A 124 16.14 -19.03 18.28
C ILE A 124 15.44 -18.37 17.09
N SER A 125 15.73 -17.10 16.84
CA SER A 125 15.17 -16.36 15.70
C SER A 125 16.13 -16.44 14.53
N VAL A 126 15.64 -16.90 13.38
CA VAL A 126 16.40 -16.95 12.13
C VAL A 126 15.81 -15.94 11.17
N VAL A 127 16.67 -15.16 10.52
CA VAL A 127 16.28 -14.22 9.47
C VAL A 127 16.93 -14.66 8.16
N GLN A 128 16.13 -14.67 7.10
CA GLN A 128 16.58 -14.89 5.73
C GLN A 128 15.95 -13.83 4.85
N VAL A 129 16.75 -13.16 4.03
CA VAL A 129 16.30 -12.11 3.12
C VAL A 129 16.16 -12.66 1.71
N ALA A 130 15.12 -12.24 0.99
CA ALA A 130 14.93 -12.65 -0.39
C ALA A 130 16.05 -12.10 -1.30
N PRO A 131 16.41 -12.78 -2.40
CA PRO A 131 17.51 -12.35 -3.28
C PRO A 131 17.37 -10.93 -3.83
N ALA A 132 16.15 -10.45 -4.06
CA ALA A 132 15.89 -9.10 -4.58
C ALA A 132 16.14 -7.99 -3.54
N VAL A 133 16.03 -8.29 -2.24
CA VAL A 133 16.20 -7.27 -1.18
C VAL A 133 17.60 -6.68 -1.20
N ARG A 134 18.60 -7.51 -1.49
CA ARG A 134 20.02 -7.14 -1.47
C ARG A 134 20.44 -6.12 -2.53
N VAL A 135 19.60 -5.90 -3.55
CA VAL A 135 19.86 -4.93 -4.64
C VAL A 135 18.95 -3.71 -4.58
N ALA A 136 17.76 -3.83 -3.98
CA ALA A 136 16.76 -2.76 -3.92
C ALA A 136 16.78 -1.96 -2.61
N LEU A 137 17.19 -2.58 -1.49
CA LEU A 137 17.12 -1.94 -0.18
C LEU A 137 17.98 -0.66 -0.09
N SER A 138 19.10 -0.63 -0.81
CA SER A 138 20.08 0.46 -0.79
C SER A 138 19.50 1.79 -1.30
N GLU A 139 18.51 1.75 -2.20
CA GLU A 139 17.84 2.94 -2.75
C GLU A 139 17.15 3.76 -1.66
N ALA A 140 16.56 3.09 -0.66
CA ALA A 140 15.93 3.75 0.48
C ALA A 140 16.93 4.51 1.37
N PHE A 141 18.23 4.20 1.26
CA PHE A 141 19.32 4.87 1.97
C PHE A 141 20.05 5.90 1.09
N GLY A 142 19.54 6.21 -0.11
CA GLY A 142 20.10 7.21 -1.02
C GLY A 142 21.25 6.71 -1.89
N TYR A 143 21.49 5.40 -1.93
CA TYR A 143 22.43 4.80 -2.90
C TYR A 143 21.81 4.74 -4.29
N LYS A 144 22.66 4.59 -5.32
CA LYS A 144 22.21 4.41 -6.71
C LYS A 144 21.47 3.08 -6.87
N GLU A 145 20.43 3.08 -7.70
CA GLU A 145 19.69 1.87 -8.10
C GLU A 145 20.63 0.74 -8.53
N GLY A 146 20.37 -0.47 -8.05
CA GLY A 146 21.18 -1.66 -8.30
C GLY A 146 22.47 -1.78 -7.46
N SER A 147 22.71 -0.87 -6.51
CA SER A 147 23.84 -0.99 -5.57
C SER A 147 23.64 -2.21 -4.66
N VAL A 148 24.60 -3.14 -4.69
CA VAL A 148 24.54 -4.38 -3.92
C VAL A 148 24.90 -4.12 -2.46
N THR A 149 23.98 -4.47 -1.56
CA THR A 149 24.20 -4.58 -0.12
C THR A 149 24.05 -6.06 0.25
N THR A 150 25.05 -6.71 0.83
CA THR A 150 25.08 -8.18 1.03
C THR A 150 24.02 -8.78 1.97
N GLY A 151 23.03 -7.98 2.41
CA GLY A 151 22.04 -8.36 3.40
C GLY A 151 22.46 -7.90 4.79
#